data_AF-A0A1H7W557-F1
#
_entry.id   AF-A0A1H7W557-F1
#
_cell.length_a   1.000
_cell.length_b   1.000
_cell.length_c   1.000
_cell.angle_alpha   90.00
_cell.angle_beta   90.00
_cell.angle_gamma   90.00
#
_symmetry.space_group_name_H-M   'P 1'
#
loop_
_entity.id
_entity.type
_entity.pdbx_description
1 polymer ?
#
loop_
_entity_poly.entity_id
_entity_poly.type
_entity_poly.pdbx_seq_one_letter_code
_entity_poly.pdbx_strand_id
1 'polypeptide(L)'
;MSDETKERVRYGRAQKFQLSPRGSEAVAAYELMLAEARSGSGRAQFDAARASWGAPRGLASEDGLFLVEFGAGDRTIAEAMSNLEDCGTTAKELKAAVDRLLSCGMLQPVAAPPPPPAPAPRRYW
;
A
#
# COMPACT_ATOMS: atom_id res chain seq x y z
N MET A 1 -4.85 -11.29 27.65
CA MET A 1 -4.29 -10.22 26.81
C MET A 1 -5.16 -10.14 25.58
N SER A 2 -5.87 -9.04 25.39
CA SER A 2 -6.97 -8.93 24.44
C SER A 2 -6.46 -9.05 23.01
N ASP A 3 -6.79 -10.18 22.37
CA ASP A 3 -6.78 -10.34 20.91
C ASP A 3 -7.89 -9.43 20.38
N GLU A 4 -7.60 -8.12 20.35
CA GLU A 4 -8.47 -7.12 19.78
C GLU A 4 -8.60 -7.49 18.31
N THR A 5 -9.80 -7.92 17.97
CA THR A 5 -10.21 -8.36 16.65
C THR A 5 -10.02 -7.20 15.69
N LYS A 6 -8.79 -7.03 15.17
CA LYS A 6 -8.53 -6.21 13.98
C LYS A 6 -9.43 -6.79 12.91
N GLU A 7 -10.56 -6.14 12.68
CA GLU A 7 -11.47 -6.44 11.59
C GLU A 7 -10.62 -6.51 10.32
N ARG A 8 -10.34 -7.72 9.85
CA ARG A 8 -9.58 -7.91 8.63
C ARG A 8 -10.46 -7.37 7.52
N VAL A 9 -10.08 -6.21 6.99
CA VAL A 9 -10.77 -5.58 5.87
C VAL A 9 -10.81 -6.61 4.75
N ARG A 10 -12.01 -7.13 4.45
CA ARG A 10 -12.19 -8.09 3.37
C ARG A 10 -12.40 -7.31 2.09
N TYR A 11 -11.36 -7.21 1.28
CA TYR A 11 -11.42 -6.64 -0.06
C TYR A 11 -11.47 -7.74 -1.12
N GLY A 12 -12.22 -7.48 -2.20
CA GLY A 12 -12.30 -8.37 -3.36
C GLY A 12 -10.96 -8.47 -4.09
N ARG A 13 -10.75 -9.55 -4.86
CA ARG A 13 -9.48 -9.76 -5.60
C ARG A 13 -9.19 -8.65 -6.63
N ALA A 14 -10.25 -8.04 -7.17
CA ALA A 14 -10.17 -6.92 -8.11
C ALA A 14 -10.17 -5.54 -7.42
N GLN A 15 -10.10 -5.49 -6.07
CA GLN A 15 -10.04 -4.23 -5.36
C GLN A 15 -8.73 -3.51 -5.67
N LYS A 16 -8.85 -2.32 -6.24
CA LYS A 16 -7.73 -1.40 -6.42
C LYS A 16 -7.58 -0.52 -5.19
N PHE A 17 -6.34 -0.14 -4.90
CA PHE A 17 -5.99 0.78 -3.84
C PHE A 17 -5.24 1.95 -4.44
N GLN A 18 -5.47 3.11 -3.85
CA GLN A 18 -4.77 4.35 -4.17
C GLN A 18 -4.26 4.99 -2.88
N LEU A 19 -3.28 5.87 -2.99
CA LEU A 19 -2.84 6.68 -1.85
C LEU A 19 -3.96 7.62 -1.41
N SER A 20 -4.12 7.75 -0.08
CA SER A 20 -4.83 8.88 0.49
C SER A 20 -3.94 10.13 0.46
N PRO A 21 -4.47 11.33 0.73
CA PRO A 21 -3.64 12.54 0.88
C PRO A 21 -2.50 12.34 1.89
N ARG A 22 -2.79 11.66 3.01
CA ARG A 22 -1.80 11.32 4.03
C ARG A 22 -0.74 10.34 3.52
N GLY A 23 -1.16 9.37 2.69
CA GLY A 23 -0.25 8.45 2.02
C GLY A 23 0.70 9.16 1.06
N SER A 24 0.20 10.11 0.28
CA SER A 24 1.00 10.93 -0.64
C SER A 24 2.04 11.77 0.09
N GLU A 25 1.67 12.39 1.21
CA GLU A 25 2.63 13.10 2.08
C GLU A 25 3.68 12.16 2.67
N ALA A 26 3.29 10.93 3.05
CA ALA A 26 4.22 9.93 3.55
C ALA A 26 5.22 9.48 2.47
N VAL A 27 4.79 9.33 1.22
CA VAL A 27 5.67 9.04 0.07
C VAL A 27 6.65 10.18 -0.16
N ALA A 28 6.19 11.43 -0.21
CA ALA A 28 7.09 12.58 -0.40
C ALA A 28 8.15 12.64 0.71
N ALA A 29 7.76 12.43 1.97
CA ALA A 29 8.70 12.35 3.08
C ALA A 29 9.66 11.16 2.98
N TYR A 30 9.21 10.03 2.43
CA TYR A 30 10.06 8.85 2.21
C TYR A 30 11.10 9.11 1.12
N GLU A 31 10.71 9.74 0.02
CA GLU A 31 11.62 10.10 -1.07
C GLU A 31 12.70 11.09 -0.62
N LEU A 32 12.33 12.08 0.20
CA LEU A 32 13.29 12.99 0.83
C LEU A 32 14.28 12.23 1.71
N MET A 33 13.79 11.31 2.56
CA MET A 33 14.64 10.45 3.39
C MET A 33 15.59 9.59 2.53
N LEU A 34 15.10 9.01 1.42
CA LEU A 34 15.94 8.26 0.49
C LEU A 34 17.04 9.14 -0.14
N ALA A 35 16.70 10.38 -0.52
CA ALA A 35 17.66 11.33 -1.07
C ALA A 35 18.74 11.71 -0.05
N GLU A 36 18.36 11.97 1.20
CA GLU A 36 19.31 12.23 2.29
C GLU A 36 20.19 11.01 2.55
N ALA A 37 19.59 9.83 2.64
CA ALA A 37 20.31 8.62 2.97
C ALA A 37 21.28 8.17 1.86
N ARG A 38 21.09 8.61 0.60
CA ARG A 38 22.07 8.44 -0.49
C ARG A 38 23.40 9.16 -0.21
N SER A 39 23.38 10.22 0.60
CA SER A 39 24.60 10.94 1.00
C SER A 39 25.21 10.42 2.32
N GLY A 40 24.52 9.50 3.01
CA GLY A 40 24.96 8.90 4.27
C GLY A 40 25.96 7.75 4.10
N SER A 41 26.56 7.32 5.22
CA SER A 41 27.56 6.25 5.28
C SER A 41 26.96 4.95 5.85
N GLY A 42 26.35 4.15 4.98
CA GLY A 42 26.15 2.71 5.20
C GLY A 42 24.78 2.23 5.66
N ARG A 43 24.62 0.90 5.67
CA ARG A 43 23.34 0.20 5.86
C ARG A 43 22.66 0.50 7.19
N ALA A 44 23.42 0.58 8.29
CA ALA A 44 22.86 0.85 9.62
C ALA A 44 22.23 2.24 9.72
N GLN A 45 22.86 3.26 9.12
CA GLN A 45 22.30 4.62 9.07
C GLN A 45 21.03 4.65 8.22
N PHE A 46 21.04 3.95 7.08
CA PHE A 46 19.87 3.82 6.22
C PHE A 46 18.69 3.15 6.94
N ASP A 47 18.93 2.04 7.64
CA ASP A 47 17.89 1.33 8.39
C ASP A 47 17.34 2.20 9.54
N ALA A 48 18.19 2.97 10.22
CA ALA A 48 17.75 3.94 11.24
C ALA A 48 16.90 5.07 10.64
N ALA A 49 17.25 5.58 9.46
CA ALA A 49 16.48 6.61 8.75
C ALA A 49 15.10 6.10 8.31
N ARG A 50 15.01 4.85 7.85
CA ARG A 50 13.71 4.21 7.55
C ARG A 50 12.85 4.04 8.79
N ALA A 51 13.45 3.63 9.91
CA ALA A 51 12.74 3.49 11.18
C ALA A 51 12.23 4.85 11.69
N SER A 52 13.04 5.92 11.62
CA SER A 52 12.65 7.26 12.07
C SER A 52 11.55 7.87 11.19
N TRP A 53 11.53 7.59 9.89
CA TRP A 53 10.46 7.99 8.99
C TRP A 53 9.12 7.29 9.31
N GLY A 54 9.18 5.98 9.57
CA GLY A 54 7.99 5.14 9.77
C GLY A 54 7.33 5.28 11.15
N ALA A 55 8.13 5.39 12.21
CA ALA A 55 7.67 5.47 13.59
C ALA A 55 6.56 6.51 13.86
N PRO A 56 6.70 7.80 13.49
CA PRO A 56 5.66 8.81 13.73
C PRO A 56 4.36 8.56 12.94
N ARG A 57 4.40 7.68 11.94
CA ARG A 57 3.28 7.33 11.06
C ARG A 57 2.62 6.00 11.45
N GLY A 58 3.15 5.29 12.45
CA GLY A 58 2.73 3.94 12.81
C GLY A 58 3.07 2.89 11.75
N LEU A 59 4.08 3.16 10.91
CA LEU A 59 4.49 2.33 9.79
C LEU A 59 5.77 1.56 10.12
N ALA A 60 5.91 0.38 9.50
CA ALA A 60 7.17 -0.36 9.50
C ALA A 60 8.19 0.30 8.56
N SER A 61 9.48 0.04 8.77
CA SER A 61 10.56 0.55 7.92
C SER A 61 10.48 0.09 6.47
N GLU A 62 9.81 -1.05 6.23
CA GLU A 62 9.60 -1.65 4.91
C GLU A 62 8.38 -1.05 4.19
N ASP A 63 7.46 -0.42 4.94
CA ASP A 63 6.19 0.08 4.39
C ASP A 63 6.38 1.21 3.37
N GLY A 64 7.53 1.88 3.39
CA GLY A 64 7.90 2.91 2.42
C GLY A 64 7.99 2.38 0.99
N LEU A 65 8.50 1.15 0.79
CA LEU A 65 8.56 0.53 -0.53
C LEU A 65 7.15 0.32 -1.10
N PHE A 66 6.23 -0.19 -0.27
CA PHE A 66 4.85 -0.44 -0.69
C PHE A 66 4.10 0.86 -0.96
N LEU A 67 4.35 1.91 -0.18
CA LEU A 67 3.76 3.22 -0.42
C LEU A 67 4.19 3.83 -1.75
N VAL A 68 5.48 3.74 -2.10
CA VAL A 68 5.99 4.21 -3.39
C VAL A 68 5.33 3.43 -4.54
N GLU A 69 5.19 2.12 -4.38
CA GLU A 69 4.52 1.26 -5.37
C GLU A 69 3.08 1.75 -5.63
N PHE A 70 2.26 1.91 -4.59
CA PHE A 70 0.89 2.42 -4.75
C PHE A 70 0.82 3.91 -5.13
N GLY A 71 1.90 4.67 -4.98
CA GLY A 71 1.99 6.07 -5.42
C GLY A 71 2.14 6.24 -6.92
N ALA A 72 2.62 5.22 -7.63
CA ALA A 72 2.73 5.26 -9.09
C ALA A 72 1.39 4.99 -9.81
N GLY A 73 0.31 4.68 -9.08
CA GLY A 73 -1.06 4.62 -9.60
C GLY A 73 -1.96 3.59 -8.92
N ASP A 74 -3.25 3.60 -9.28
CA ASP A 74 -4.26 2.71 -8.74
C ASP A 74 -4.01 1.25 -9.11
N ARG A 75 -3.72 0.41 -8.12
CA ARG A 75 -3.34 -1.00 -8.34
C ARG A 75 -4.03 -1.94 -7.37
N THR A 76 -4.25 -3.17 -7.84
CA THR A 76 -4.61 -4.32 -7.01
C THR A 76 -3.36 -4.88 -6.32
N ILE A 77 -3.57 -5.71 -5.29
CA ILE A 77 -2.47 -6.43 -4.63
C ILE A 77 -1.73 -7.35 -5.61
N ALA A 78 -2.43 -7.96 -6.56
CA ALA A 78 -1.80 -8.84 -7.55
C ALA A 78 -0.87 -8.05 -8.49
N GLU A 79 -1.33 -6.89 -8.99
CA GLU A 79 -0.52 -5.99 -9.81
C GLU A 79 0.70 -5.47 -9.05
N ALA A 80 0.52 -5.03 -7.79
CA ALA A 80 1.62 -4.60 -6.94
C ALA A 80 2.61 -5.74 -6.63
N MET A 81 2.14 -6.98 -6.44
CA MET A 81 3.05 -8.14 -6.29
C MET A 81 3.91 -8.38 -7.52
N SER A 82 3.33 -8.31 -8.72
CA SER A 82 4.09 -8.50 -9.96
C SER A 82 5.18 -7.45 -10.13
N ASN A 83 4.93 -6.20 -9.72
CA ASN A 83 5.93 -5.14 -9.79
C ASN A 83 7.04 -5.26 -8.73
N LEU A 84 6.78 -5.98 -7.64
CA LEU A 84 7.70 -6.17 -6.52
C LEU A 84 8.41 -7.54 -6.54
N GLU A 85 8.24 -8.33 -7.60
CA GLU A 85 8.81 -9.68 -7.71
C GLU A 85 10.35 -9.66 -7.59
N ASP A 86 11.00 -8.68 -8.24
CA ASP A 86 12.45 -8.49 -8.18
C ASP A 86 12.96 -7.93 -6.83
N CYS A 87 12.05 -7.45 -5.97
CA CYS A 87 12.40 -6.86 -4.67
C CYS A 87 12.45 -7.90 -3.54
N GLY A 88 12.27 -9.19 -3.83
CA GLY A 88 12.31 -10.27 -2.83
C GLY A 88 11.15 -10.23 -1.82
N THR A 89 10.07 -9.50 -2.14
CA THR A 89 8.88 -9.38 -1.28
C THR A 89 7.96 -10.59 -1.47
N THR A 90 7.42 -11.12 -0.39
CA THR A 90 6.41 -12.20 -0.44
C THR A 90 4.98 -11.64 -0.45
N ALA A 91 4.04 -12.40 -1.02
CA ALA A 91 2.61 -12.04 -1.01
C ALA A 91 2.04 -11.86 0.40
N LYS A 92 2.60 -12.57 1.38
CA LYS A 92 2.23 -12.45 2.79
C LYS A 92 2.66 -11.10 3.37
N GLU A 93 3.87 -10.65 3.05
CA GLU A 93 4.40 -9.36 3.50
C GLU A 93 3.64 -8.20 2.86
N LEU A 94 3.40 -8.25 1.54
CA LEU A 94 2.62 -7.19 0.88
C LEU A 94 1.21 -7.11 1.46
N LYS A 95 0.54 -8.25 1.68
CA LYS A 95 -0.81 -8.23 2.26
C LYS A 95 -0.80 -7.66 3.68
N ALA A 96 0.16 -8.05 4.52
CA ALA A 96 0.30 -7.52 5.86
C ALA A 96 0.61 -6.00 5.85
N ALA A 97 1.39 -5.53 4.88
CA ALA A 97 1.65 -4.12 4.69
C ALA A 97 0.40 -3.35 4.25
N VAL A 98 -0.34 -3.86 3.26
CA VAL A 98 -1.61 -3.24 2.82
C VAL A 98 -2.60 -3.14 3.98
N ASP A 99 -2.75 -4.18 4.81
CA ASP A 99 -3.59 -4.15 6.00
C ASP A 99 -3.14 -3.05 7.00
N ARG A 100 -1.83 -2.90 7.23
CA ARG A 100 -1.29 -1.81 8.07
C ARG A 100 -1.54 -0.44 7.46
N LEU A 101 -1.26 -0.27 6.17
CA LEU A 101 -1.41 1.00 5.45
C LEU A 101 -2.87 1.46 5.40
N LEU A 102 -3.83 0.54 5.24
CA LEU A 102 -5.25 0.83 5.37
C LEU A 102 -5.61 1.25 6.79
N SER A 103 -5.11 0.52 7.80
CA SER A 103 -5.35 0.84 9.22
C SER A 103 -4.80 2.22 9.62
N CYS A 104 -3.67 2.63 9.03
CA CYS A 104 -3.05 3.94 9.24
C CYS A 104 -3.66 5.05 8.38
N GLY A 105 -4.62 4.73 7.51
CA GLY A 105 -5.26 5.68 6.59
C GLY A 105 -4.33 6.19 5.50
N MET A 106 -3.30 5.42 5.13
CA MET A 106 -2.35 5.77 4.07
C MET A 106 -2.84 5.30 2.69
N LEU A 107 -3.59 4.20 2.65
CA LEU A 107 -4.28 3.72 1.46
C LEU A 107 -5.78 3.88 1.62
N GLN A 108 -6.46 4.00 0.49
CA GLN A 108 -7.91 3.94 0.41
C GLN A 108 -8.34 3.02 -0.75
N PRO A 109 -9.41 2.23 -0.57
CA PRO A 109 -9.96 1.43 -1.65
C PRO A 109 -10.55 2.35 -2.72
N VAL A 110 -10.22 2.09 -3.98
CA VAL A 110 -10.87 2.74 -5.12
C VAL A 110 -12.26 2.14 -5.28
N ALA A 111 -13.29 2.98 -5.36
CA ALA A 111 -14.65 2.49 -5.57
C ALA A 111 -14.73 1.67 -6.86
N ALA A 112 -15.34 0.48 -6.78
CA ALA A 112 -15.58 -0.31 -7.97
C ALA A 112 -16.47 0.50 -8.94
N PRO A 113 -16.19 0.47 -10.26
CA PRO A 113 -17.09 1.09 -11.22
C PRO A 113 -18.49 0.48 -11.09
N PRO A 114 -19.57 1.28 -11.23
CA PRO A 114 -20.93 0.77 -11.14
C PRO A 114 -21.12 -0.37 -12.17
N PRO A 115 -21.86 -1.44 -11.83
CA PRO A 115 -22.10 -2.52 -12.77
C PRO A 115 -22.77 -1.97 -14.03
N PRO A 116 -22.41 -2.47 -15.23
CA PRO A 116 -23.08 -2.06 -16.45
C PRO A 116 -24.59 -2.33 -16.34
N PRO A 117 -25.44 -1.48 -16.94
CA PRO A 117 -26.89 -1.70 -16.92
C PRO A 117 -27.20 -3.09 -17.51
N ALA A 118 -28.08 -3.83 -16.83
CA ALA A 118 -28.45 -5.17 -17.25
C ALA A 118 -28.88 -5.17 -18.73
N PRO A 119 -28.43 -6.14 -19.54
CA PRO A 119 -28.88 -6.24 -20.93
C PRO A 119 -30.42 -6.37 -20.95
N ALA A 120 -31.07 -5.64 -21.85
CA ALA A 120 -32.52 -5.70 -22.01
C ALA A 120 -32.95 -7.17 -22.16
N PRO A 121 -34.06 -7.60 -21.51
CA PRO A 121 -34.52 -8.96 -21.61
C PRO A 121 -34.70 -9.30 -23.09
N ARG A 122 -34.05 -10.39 -23.54
CA ARG A 122 -34.24 -10.91 -24.89
C ARG A 122 -35.71 -11.26 -25.05
N ARG A 123 -36.45 -10.36 -25.70
CA ARG A 123 -37.79 -10.69 -26.17
C ARG A 123 -37.59 -11.69 -27.29
N TYR A 124 -37.94 -12.94 -27.03
CA TYR A 124 -38.19 -13.93 -28.06
C TYR A 124 -39.61 -13.67 -28.55
N TRP A 125 -39.74 -13.33 -29.83
CA TRP A 125 -41.01 -13.14 -30.54
C TRP A 125 -41.04 -14.23 -31.60
#